data_AF-A0A5C4Y2G0-F1
#
_entry.id   AF-A0A5C4Y2G0-F1
#
_cell.length_a   1.000
_cell.length_b   1.000
_cell.length_c   1.000
_cell.angle_alpha   90.00
_cell.angle_beta   90.00
_cell.angle_gamma   90.00
#
_symmetry.space_group_name_H-M   'P 1'
#
loop_
_entity.id
_entity.type
_entity.pdbx_description
1 polymer ?
#
loop_
_entity_poly.entity_id
_entity_poly.type
_entity_poly.pdbx_seq_one_letter_code
_entity_poly.pdbx_strand_id
1 'polypeptide(L)'
;MPLITLRPAPSGATPLTTSTASVLRHLDAVLVTALLRTAVPALRDAGSVVLLAEGRDGRRVSGAARDALVSDPGTALLVVTGDRTRPPWVDELGTEDEQLRVAWCSSAHLADVVDLALADGLPQARASQHSRELLGELLAYWDAHGLRSLHDTVVVAGRTAWPEYLRTGAVITAPGRELRGGTTHVGFSVDGELAGIVPAVEAVHTGVRFTAASADRHREQGREQLAAVIDTSLADHTRTEGALYDVVLLSAPWDEGTVQLGAGVADSGVTGRRGGWPQARRYAHLDELRAQSSTQSSARG
;
A
#
# COMPACT_ATOMS: atom_id res chain seq x y z
N MET A 1 -17.92 -27.40 9.94
CA MET A 1 -17.06 -26.86 8.86
C MET A 1 -15.64 -27.36 9.09
N PRO A 2 -14.87 -27.74 8.06
CA PRO A 2 -13.48 -28.15 8.26
C PRO A 2 -12.66 -26.97 8.83
N LEU A 3 -11.74 -27.28 9.74
CA LEU A 3 -10.80 -26.31 10.29
C LEU A 3 -9.73 -25.99 9.26
N ILE A 4 -9.37 -24.72 9.12
CA ILE A 4 -8.26 -24.29 8.30
C ILE A 4 -6.97 -24.62 9.03
N THR A 5 -6.15 -25.45 8.42
CA THR A 5 -4.76 -25.63 8.87
C THR A 5 -3.87 -24.57 8.23
N LEU A 6 -3.22 -23.75 9.05
CA LEU A 6 -2.20 -22.80 8.59
C LEU A 6 -0.88 -23.53 8.35
N ARG A 7 -0.42 -23.55 7.10
CA ARG A 7 0.92 -24.08 6.77
C ARG A 7 1.98 -22.99 7.02
N PRO A 8 3.17 -23.34 7.55
CA PRO A 8 4.27 -22.40 7.67
C PRO A 8 4.67 -21.89 6.29
N ALA A 9 5.05 -20.61 6.21
CA ALA A 9 5.70 -20.10 5.02
C ALA A 9 6.99 -20.90 4.77
N PRO A 10 7.22 -21.38 3.55
CA PRO A 10 8.37 -22.22 3.24
C PRO A 10 9.70 -21.46 3.35
N SER A 11 10.77 -22.21 3.59
CA SER A 11 12.15 -21.73 3.75
C SER A 11 12.55 -20.81 2.59
N GLY A 12 12.94 -19.56 2.88
CA GLY A 12 13.38 -18.59 1.87
C GLY A 12 12.34 -17.55 1.43
N ALA A 13 11.13 -17.56 1.99
CA ALA A 13 10.23 -16.41 1.88
C ALA A 13 10.89 -15.16 2.52
N THR A 14 10.83 -14.02 1.83
CA THR A 14 11.32 -12.75 2.39
C THR A 14 10.50 -12.46 3.64
N PRO A 15 11.13 -12.21 4.81
CA PRO A 15 10.40 -12.05 6.05
C PRO A 15 9.65 -10.73 5.97
N LEU A 16 8.35 -10.79 5.71
CA LEU A 16 7.47 -9.67 6.00
C LEU A 16 6.69 -10.00 7.25
N THR A 17 6.98 -9.19 8.25
CA THR A 17 6.46 -9.19 9.61
C THR A 17 6.35 -10.62 10.17
N THR A 18 7.39 -11.04 10.87
CA THR A 18 7.36 -12.25 11.71
C THR A 18 6.19 -12.25 12.72
N SER A 19 5.31 -11.23 12.74
CA SER A 19 4.19 -11.07 13.66
C SER A 19 2.88 -11.66 13.11
N THR A 20 2.35 -11.31 11.93
CA THR A 20 0.97 -11.74 11.56
C THR A 20 0.83 -13.25 11.42
N ALA A 21 1.60 -13.88 10.53
CA ALA A 21 1.53 -15.32 10.32
C ALA A 21 2.04 -16.12 11.53
N SER A 22 2.89 -15.51 12.38
CA SER A 22 3.33 -16.14 13.63
C SER A 22 2.23 -16.08 14.68
N VAL A 23 1.65 -14.91 14.94
CA VAL A 23 0.53 -14.70 15.86
C VAL A 23 -0.60 -15.65 15.51
N LEU A 24 -1.05 -15.67 14.25
CA LEU A 24 -2.14 -16.56 13.82
C LEU A 24 -1.82 -18.05 14.02
N ARG A 25 -0.56 -18.47 13.91
CA ARG A 25 -0.14 -19.85 14.20
C ARG A 25 -0.20 -20.22 15.69
N HIS A 26 -0.15 -19.23 16.59
CA HIS A 26 -0.29 -19.44 18.03
C HIS A 26 -1.73 -19.29 18.52
N LEU A 27 -2.67 -18.93 17.64
CA LEU A 27 -4.09 -18.90 17.96
C LEU A 27 -4.72 -20.29 17.81
N ASP A 28 -5.85 -20.47 18.50
CA ASP A 28 -6.69 -21.64 18.34
C ASP A 28 -7.19 -21.78 16.88
N ALA A 29 -7.19 -23.00 16.34
CA ALA A 29 -7.52 -23.26 14.95
C ALA A 29 -8.98 -22.88 14.60
N VAL A 30 -9.92 -22.96 15.55
CA VAL A 30 -11.31 -22.52 15.36
C VAL A 30 -11.35 -21.00 15.21
N LEU A 31 -10.62 -20.28 16.07
CA LEU A 31 -10.52 -18.82 16.00
C LEU A 31 -9.87 -18.36 14.70
N VAL A 32 -8.75 -18.97 14.30
CA VAL A 32 -8.11 -18.68 13.01
C VAL A 32 -9.07 -18.92 11.85
N THR A 33 -9.75 -20.07 11.85
CA THR A 33 -10.71 -20.42 10.80
C THR A 33 -11.83 -19.39 10.71
N ALA A 34 -12.36 -18.97 11.87
CA ALA A 34 -13.41 -17.96 11.94
C ALA A 34 -12.93 -16.60 11.45
N LEU A 35 -11.74 -16.14 11.86
CA LEU A 35 -11.13 -14.89 11.41
C LEU A 35 -10.97 -14.88 9.88
N LEU A 36 -10.31 -15.92 9.33
CA LEU A 36 -9.99 -15.97 7.91
C LEU A 36 -11.24 -16.08 7.03
N ARG A 37 -12.25 -16.87 7.42
CA ARG A 37 -13.50 -16.98 6.65
C ARG A 37 -14.39 -15.74 6.76
N THR A 38 -14.28 -15.00 7.86
CA THR A 38 -14.99 -13.72 8.02
C THR A 38 -14.34 -12.65 7.16
N ALA A 39 -13.00 -12.58 7.15
CA ALA A 39 -12.27 -11.63 6.32
C ALA A 39 -12.31 -11.99 4.82
N VAL A 40 -12.33 -13.28 4.49
CA VAL A 40 -12.23 -13.77 3.12
C VAL A 40 -13.21 -14.92 2.88
N PRO A 41 -14.47 -14.62 2.52
CA PRO A 41 -15.51 -15.63 2.31
C PRO A 41 -15.16 -16.69 1.27
N ALA A 42 -14.28 -16.38 0.30
CA ALA A 42 -13.77 -17.32 -0.69
C ALA A 42 -13.03 -18.53 -0.08
N LEU A 43 -12.56 -18.43 1.18
CA LEU A 43 -11.92 -19.52 1.90
C LEU A 43 -12.92 -20.48 2.58
N ARG A 44 -14.23 -20.37 2.30
CA ARG A 44 -15.26 -21.18 2.95
C ARG A 44 -15.01 -22.69 2.80
N ASP A 45 -14.58 -23.11 1.61
CA ASP A 45 -14.40 -24.54 1.27
C ASP A 45 -12.95 -25.01 1.37
N ALA A 46 -12.01 -24.11 1.71
CA ALA A 46 -10.60 -24.45 1.86
C ALA A 46 -10.38 -25.35 3.10
N GLY A 47 -9.67 -26.48 2.90
CA GLY A 47 -9.24 -27.38 3.98
C GLY A 47 -7.89 -26.98 4.59
N SER A 48 -7.06 -26.27 3.84
CA SER A 48 -5.80 -25.71 4.32
C SER A 48 -5.51 -24.37 3.66
N VAL A 49 -4.82 -23.48 4.38
CA VAL A 49 -4.45 -22.15 3.87
C VAL A 49 -2.97 -21.92 4.09
N VAL A 50 -2.28 -21.53 3.03
CA VAL A 50 -0.94 -20.93 3.10
C VAL A 50 -1.14 -19.43 3.20
N LEU A 51 -0.79 -18.86 4.34
CA LEU A 51 -0.87 -17.42 4.56
C LEU A 51 0.42 -16.74 4.09
N LEU A 52 0.27 -15.78 3.19
CA LEU A 52 1.31 -14.88 2.75
C LEU A 52 0.94 -13.47 3.17
N ALA A 53 1.62 -12.97 4.19
CA ALA A 53 1.52 -11.57 4.58
C ALA A 53 2.63 -10.78 3.88
N GLU A 54 2.24 -9.77 3.12
CA GLU A 54 3.16 -8.84 2.51
C GLU A 54 3.20 -7.55 3.35
N GLY A 55 4.38 -7.20 3.83
CA GLY A 55 4.69 -5.84 4.25
C GLY A 55 5.23 -5.00 3.09
N ARG A 56 5.46 -3.73 3.40
CA ARG A 56 5.63 -2.54 2.55
C ARG A 56 6.23 -2.60 1.12
N ASP A 57 6.92 -3.65 0.68
CA ASP A 57 7.86 -3.58 -0.45
C ASP A 57 7.59 -4.53 -1.64
N GLY A 58 6.37 -5.08 -1.80
CA GLY A 58 5.95 -5.66 -3.09
C GLY A 58 6.76 -6.89 -3.57
N ARG A 59 7.51 -7.57 -2.69
CA ARG A 59 8.38 -8.67 -3.08
C ARG A 59 7.67 -10.02 -2.98
N ARG A 60 7.13 -10.39 -4.15
CA ARG A 60 6.85 -11.73 -4.70
C ARG A 60 6.67 -12.85 -3.67
N VAL A 61 5.45 -13.39 -3.67
CA VAL A 61 5.12 -14.73 -3.19
C VAL A 61 6.28 -15.71 -3.44
N SER A 62 6.78 -16.33 -2.38
CA SER A 62 7.89 -17.27 -2.50
C SER A 62 7.52 -18.42 -3.44
N GLY A 63 8.47 -18.90 -4.23
CA GLY A 63 8.25 -20.03 -5.15
C GLY A 63 7.62 -21.23 -4.44
N ALA A 64 8.04 -21.49 -3.21
CA ALA A 64 7.51 -22.60 -2.44
C ALA A 64 6.05 -22.44 -1.96
N ALA A 65 5.51 -21.21 -1.87
CA ALA A 65 4.08 -21.03 -1.63
C ALA A 65 3.25 -21.31 -2.89
N ARG A 66 3.82 -21.04 -4.08
CA ARG A 66 3.24 -21.51 -5.35
C ARG A 66 3.34 -23.03 -5.46
N ASP A 67 4.46 -23.62 -5.08
CA ASP A 67 4.63 -25.07 -5.09
C ASP A 67 3.59 -25.77 -4.20
N ALA A 68 3.23 -25.18 -3.06
CA ALA A 68 2.16 -25.70 -2.20
C ALA A 68 0.78 -25.63 -2.88
N LEU A 69 0.51 -24.57 -3.65
CA LEU A 69 -0.73 -24.42 -4.43
C LEU A 69 -0.81 -25.46 -5.57
N VAL A 70 0.32 -25.74 -6.22
CA VAL A 70 0.43 -26.75 -7.29
C VAL A 70 0.29 -28.17 -6.73
N SER A 71 0.93 -28.45 -5.59
CA SER A 71 1.06 -29.81 -5.05
C SER A 71 -0.20 -30.31 -4.34
N ASP A 72 -1.07 -29.42 -3.87
CA ASP A 72 -2.25 -29.78 -3.07
C ASP A 72 -3.50 -29.01 -3.54
N PRO A 73 -4.44 -29.69 -4.25
CA PRO A 73 -5.68 -29.09 -4.71
C PRO A 73 -6.59 -28.57 -3.57
N GLY A 74 -6.43 -29.11 -2.35
CA GLY A 74 -7.19 -28.69 -1.17
C GLY A 74 -6.56 -27.53 -0.40
N THR A 75 -5.41 -27.01 -0.87
CA THR A 75 -4.76 -25.81 -0.34
C THR A 75 -5.21 -24.57 -1.10
N ALA A 76 -5.57 -23.54 -0.34
CA ALA A 76 -5.76 -22.18 -0.83
C ALA A 76 -4.59 -21.28 -0.40
N LEU A 77 -4.31 -20.27 -1.22
CA LEU A 77 -3.35 -19.22 -0.92
C LEU A 77 -4.11 -17.98 -0.43
N LEU A 78 -3.79 -17.49 0.77
CA LEU A 78 -4.30 -16.20 1.24
C LEU A 78 -3.18 -15.16 1.21
N VAL A 79 -3.37 -14.13 0.39
CA VAL A 79 -2.50 -12.97 0.31
C VAL A 79 -3.09 -11.83 1.16
N VAL A 80 -2.33 -11.35 2.14
CA VAL A 80 -2.68 -10.17 2.94
C VAL A 80 -1.71 -9.05 2.61
N THR A 81 -2.22 -7.94 2.09
CA THR A 81 -1.38 -6.80 1.71
C THR A 81 -1.83 -5.52 2.39
N GLY A 82 -0.97 -4.50 2.38
CA GLY A 82 -1.35 -3.18 2.86
C GLY A 82 -2.29 -2.40 1.92
N ASP A 83 -2.69 -2.96 0.79
CA ASP A 83 -3.35 -2.21 -0.28
C ASP A 83 -4.86 -2.07 -0.03
N ARG A 84 -5.46 -0.99 -0.52
CA ARG A 84 -6.92 -0.77 -0.43
C ARG A 84 -7.71 -1.68 -1.36
N THR A 85 -7.14 -1.98 -2.52
CA THR A 85 -7.72 -2.82 -3.57
C THR A 85 -6.76 -3.95 -3.89
N ARG A 86 -7.29 -5.07 -4.39
CA ARG A 86 -6.51 -6.23 -4.79
C ARG A 86 -5.43 -5.78 -5.79
N PRO A 87 -4.14 -5.97 -5.50
CA PRO A 87 -3.08 -5.58 -6.43
C PRO A 87 -3.10 -6.43 -7.71
N PRO A 88 -2.79 -5.86 -8.89
CA PRO A 88 -2.79 -6.61 -10.15
C PRO A 88 -1.86 -7.82 -10.16
N TRP A 89 -0.73 -7.76 -9.46
CA TRP A 89 0.21 -8.88 -9.38
C TRP A 89 -0.39 -10.11 -8.67
N VAL A 90 -1.44 -9.94 -7.85
CA VAL A 90 -2.18 -11.05 -7.24
C VAL A 90 -2.95 -11.83 -8.30
N ASP A 91 -3.34 -11.17 -9.39
CA ASP A 91 -4.02 -11.79 -10.54
C ASP A 91 -3.05 -12.52 -11.47
N GLU A 92 -1.76 -12.29 -11.30
CA GLU A 92 -0.68 -13.01 -12.00
C GLU A 92 -0.18 -14.24 -11.21
N LEU A 93 -0.84 -14.60 -10.10
CA LEU A 93 -0.43 -15.71 -9.24
C LEU A 93 -0.98 -17.05 -9.71
N GLY A 94 -0.26 -17.69 -10.62
CA GLY A 94 -0.54 -19.06 -11.04
C GLY A 94 -1.35 -19.14 -12.33
N THR A 95 -1.85 -20.32 -12.63
CA THR A 95 -2.75 -20.60 -13.77
C THR A 95 -4.20 -20.22 -13.48
N GLU A 96 -5.08 -20.19 -14.49
CA GLU A 96 -6.51 -19.88 -14.31
C GLU A 96 -7.18 -20.76 -13.23
N ASP A 97 -6.86 -22.06 -13.20
CA ASP A 97 -7.38 -23.01 -12.22
C ASP A 97 -6.81 -22.77 -10.79
N GLU A 98 -5.56 -22.33 -10.71
CA GLU A 98 -4.91 -21.98 -9.45
C GLU A 98 -5.46 -20.67 -8.88
N GLN A 99 -5.81 -19.71 -9.73
CA GLN A 99 -6.31 -18.40 -9.34
C GLN A 99 -7.63 -18.48 -8.55
N LEU A 100 -8.45 -19.49 -8.83
CA LEU A 100 -9.68 -19.77 -8.05
C LEU A 100 -9.39 -20.09 -6.58
N ARG A 101 -8.16 -20.49 -6.27
CA ARG A 101 -7.67 -20.82 -4.93
C ARG A 101 -6.78 -19.73 -4.34
N VAL A 102 -6.61 -18.60 -5.04
CA VAL A 102 -5.88 -17.41 -4.57
C VAL A 102 -6.86 -16.37 -4.04
N ALA A 103 -6.93 -16.28 -2.73
CA ALA A 103 -7.74 -15.32 -2.01
C ALA A 103 -6.89 -14.12 -1.55
N TRP A 104 -7.50 -12.95 -1.44
CA TRP A 104 -6.82 -11.72 -1.01
C TRP A 104 -7.68 -10.95 -0.02
N CYS A 105 -7.04 -10.31 0.96
CA CYS A 105 -7.62 -9.21 1.72
C CYS A 105 -6.57 -8.15 2.07
N SER A 106 -7.05 -6.94 2.38
CA SER A 106 -6.21 -5.91 2.95
C SER A 106 -5.94 -6.19 4.44
N SER A 107 -4.78 -5.75 4.94
CA SER A 107 -4.45 -5.80 6.36
C SER A 107 -5.42 -4.97 7.20
N ALA A 108 -5.96 -3.88 6.64
CA ALA A 108 -6.99 -3.07 7.27
C ALA A 108 -8.29 -3.87 7.47
N HIS A 109 -8.76 -4.56 6.42
CA HIS A 109 -9.96 -5.38 6.53
C HIS A 109 -9.79 -6.53 7.50
N LEU A 110 -8.61 -7.18 7.48
CA LEU A 110 -8.30 -8.22 8.47
C LEU A 110 -8.24 -7.65 9.90
N ALA A 111 -7.76 -6.41 10.08
CA ALA A 111 -7.76 -5.73 11.37
C ALA A 111 -9.20 -5.46 11.87
N ASP A 112 -10.12 -5.00 11.01
CA ASP A 112 -11.53 -4.81 11.38
C ASP A 112 -12.17 -6.10 11.90
N VAL A 113 -11.85 -7.23 11.25
CA VAL A 113 -12.33 -8.55 11.66
C VAL A 113 -11.72 -8.99 13.00
N VAL A 114 -10.47 -8.63 13.25
CA VAL A 114 -9.82 -8.85 14.57
C VAL A 114 -10.47 -7.97 15.64
N ASP A 115 -10.73 -6.69 15.38
CA ASP A 115 -11.44 -5.80 16.31
C ASP A 115 -12.81 -6.38 16.68
N LEU A 116 -13.57 -6.86 15.70
CA LEU A 116 -14.85 -7.53 15.92
C LEU A 116 -14.69 -8.78 16.80
N ALA A 117 -13.66 -9.58 16.56
CA ALA A 117 -13.36 -10.75 17.38
C ALA A 117 -12.97 -10.38 18.83
N LEU A 118 -12.35 -9.22 19.04
CA LEU A 118 -11.96 -8.72 20.35
C LEU A 118 -13.11 -8.05 21.11
N ALA A 119 -14.03 -7.36 20.44
CA ALA A 119 -15.14 -6.66 21.05
C ALA A 119 -16.30 -7.61 21.37
N ASP A 120 -16.95 -8.13 20.32
CA ASP A 120 -18.19 -8.89 20.41
C ASP A 120 -17.97 -10.41 20.30
N GLY A 121 -16.76 -10.79 19.86
CA GLY A 121 -16.41 -12.15 19.46
C GLY A 121 -17.05 -12.54 18.14
N LEU A 122 -16.45 -13.49 17.44
CA LEU A 122 -17.01 -13.97 16.17
C LEU A 122 -18.18 -14.94 16.42
N PRO A 123 -19.13 -15.07 15.46
CA PRO A 123 -20.27 -15.97 15.60
C PRO A 123 -19.87 -17.44 15.84
N GLN A 124 -18.71 -17.85 15.33
CA GLN A 124 -18.23 -19.23 15.34
C GLN A 124 -17.05 -19.47 16.30
N ALA A 125 -16.52 -18.41 16.93
CA ALA A 125 -15.34 -18.53 17.78
C ALA A 125 -15.29 -17.40 18.81
N ARG A 126 -14.95 -17.76 20.05
CA ARG A 126 -14.63 -16.80 21.10
C ARG A 126 -13.13 -16.81 21.35
N ALA A 127 -12.53 -15.62 21.44
CA ALA A 127 -11.12 -15.49 21.75
C ALA A 127 -10.89 -15.75 23.26
N SER A 128 -9.96 -16.65 23.57
CA SER A 128 -9.43 -16.82 24.93
C SER A 128 -8.67 -15.56 25.36
N GLN A 129 -8.39 -15.41 26.66
CA GLN A 129 -7.59 -14.28 27.16
C GLN A 129 -6.23 -14.17 26.45
N HIS A 130 -5.52 -15.29 26.34
CA HIS A 130 -4.23 -15.35 25.64
C HIS A 130 -4.36 -14.97 24.16
N SER A 131 -5.40 -15.46 23.48
CA SER A 131 -5.66 -15.08 22.09
C SER A 131 -5.97 -13.59 21.94
N ARG A 132 -6.69 -12.98 22.89
CA ARG A 132 -6.98 -11.55 22.90
C ARG A 132 -5.71 -10.71 23.05
N GLU A 133 -4.79 -11.13 23.91
CA GLU A 133 -3.49 -10.46 24.09
C GLU A 133 -2.67 -10.49 22.79
N LEU A 134 -2.50 -11.66 22.18
CA LEU A 134 -1.79 -11.81 20.91
C LEU A 134 -2.42 -11.00 19.77
N LEU A 135 -3.76 -11.00 19.68
CA LEU A 135 -4.49 -10.20 18.70
C LEU A 135 -4.33 -8.69 18.95
N GLY A 136 -4.33 -8.27 20.22
CA GLY A 136 -4.07 -6.88 20.59
C GLY A 136 -2.65 -6.42 20.23
N GLU A 137 -1.63 -7.26 20.47
CA GLU A 137 -0.25 -7.00 20.04
C GLU A 137 -0.15 -6.90 18.51
N LEU A 138 -0.85 -7.77 17.79
CA LEU A 138 -0.91 -7.73 16.33
C LEU A 138 -1.54 -6.42 15.81
N LEU A 139 -2.64 -5.96 16.41
CA LEU A 139 -3.25 -4.68 16.06
C LEU A 139 -2.31 -3.50 16.36
N ALA A 140 -1.69 -3.48 17.53
CA ALA A 140 -0.73 -2.43 17.91
C ALA A 140 0.48 -2.40 16.96
N TYR A 141 0.95 -3.58 16.53
CA TYR A 141 1.97 -3.71 15.50
C TYR A 141 1.50 -3.10 14.18
N TRP A 142 0.31 -3.47 13.70
CA TRP A 142 -0.21 -2.92 12.46
C TRP A 142 -0.46 -1.41 12.53
N ASP A 143 -0.88 -0.86 13.67
CA ASP A 143 -1.02 0.59 13.88
C ASP A 143 0.33 1.30 13.79
N ALA A 144 1.34 0.81 14.53
CA ALA A 144 2.69 1.38 14.52
C ALA A 144 3.32 1.40 13.11
N HIS A 145 2.88 0.51 12.23
CA HIS A 145 3.36 0.39 10.86
C HIS A 145 2.43 0.97 9.79
N GLY A 146 1.27 1.54 10.16
CA GLY A 146 0.29 2.10 9.21
C GLY A 146 -0.31 1.03 8.28
N LEU A 147 -0.53 -0.17 8.82
CA LEU A 147 -1.13 -1.32 8.14
C LEU A 147 -2.63 -1.45 8.45
N ARG A 148 -3.13 -0.88 9.56
CA ARG A 148 -4.57 -0.74 9.82
C ARG A 148 -5.20 0.40 9.03
N SER A 149 -4.45 1.47 8.84
CA SER A 149 -4.82 2.63 8.05
C SER A 149 -4.49 2.40 6.56
N LEU A 150 -5.51 2.35 5.72
CA LEU A 150 -5.36 2.48 4.26
C LEU A 150 -5.05 3.94 3.93
N HIS A 151 -3.80 4.35 4.19
CA HIS A 151 -3.33 5.68 3.82
C HIS A 151 -3.45 5.87 2.32
N ASP A 152 -4.21 6.89 1.93
CA ASP A 152 -4.50 7.23 0.53
C ASP A 152 -3.50 8.24 -0.04
N THR A 153 -2.67 8.85 0.82
CA THR A 153 -1.71 9.88 0.44
C THR A 153 -0.29 9.42 0.74
N VAL A 154 0.59 9.45 -0.28
CA VAL A 154 2.04 9.29 -0.09
C VAL A 154 2.70 10.66 0.00
N VAL A 155 3.62 10.85 0.95
CA VAL A 155 4.39 12.09 1.07
C VAL A 155 5.81 11.86 0.56
N VAL A 156 6.20 12.64 -0.46
CA VAL A 156 7.54 12.58 -1.06
C VAL A 156 8.40 13.76 -0.64
N ALA A 157 9.72 13.61 -0.71
CA ALA A 157 10.64 14.70 -0.47
C ALA A 157 10.52 15.77 -1.58
N GLY A 158 10.03 16.95 -1.21
CA GLY A 158 9.64 18.00 -2.13
C GLY A 158 10.81 18.80 -2.71
N ARG A 159 12.01 18.78 -2.12
CA ARG A 159 13.15 19.60 -2.58
C ARG A 159 13.37 19.53 -4.10
N THR A 160 13.24 18.34 -4.68
CA THR A 160 13.35 18.13 -6.13
C THR A 160 11.99 17.85 -6.77
N ALA A 161 11.15 17.05 -6.11
CA ALA A 161 9.89 16.59 -6.67
C ALA A 161 8.85 17.72 -6.81
N TRP A 162 8.84 18.71 -5.92
CA TRP A 162 7.85 19.78 -5.94
C TRP A 162 8.01 20.72 -7.15
N PRO A 163 9.20 21.30 -7.41
CA PRO A 163 9.41 22.07 -8.64
C PRO A 163 9.20 21.25 -9.91
N GLU A 164 9.57 19.96 -9.90
CA GLU A 164 9.34 19.05 -11.04
C GLU A 164 7.85 18.89 -11.32
N TYR A 165 7.05 18.57 -10.31
CA TYR A 165 5.60 18.49 -10.42
C TYR A 165 4.96 19.78 -10.93
N LEU A 166 5.38 20.96 -10.42
CA LEU A 166 4.83 22.23 -10.89
C LEU A 166 5.10 22.49 -12.39
N ARG A 167 6.15 21.90 -12.97
CA ARG A 167 6.47 22.04 -14.40
C ARG A 167 5.79 20.97 -15.25
N THR A 168 5.77 19.72 -14.78
CA THR A 168 5.44 18.57 -15.62
C THR A 168 4.10 17.92 -15.27
N GLY A 169 3.49 18.27 -14.12
CA GLY A 169 2.34 17.57 -13.59
C GLY A 169 2.65 16.12 -13.18
N ALA A 170 3.92 15.81 -12.86
CA ALA A 170 4.33 14.44 -12.55
C ALA A 170 5.37 14.34 -11.43
N VAL A 171 5.44 13.15 -10.83
CA VAL A 171 6.56 12.72 -9.97
C VAL A 171 7.34 11.64 -10.70
N ILE A 172 8.66 11.83 -10.82
CA ILE A 172 9.56 10.91 -11.52
C ILE A 172 10.53 10.27 -10.52
N THR A 173 10.53 8.94 -10.43
CA THR A 173 11.37 8.18 -9.49
C THR A 173 12.28 7.19 -10.22
N ALA A 174 13.28 6.69 -9.50
CA ALA A 174 14.09 5.58 -9.98
C ALA A 174 13.23 4.30 -10.11
N PRO A 175 13.50 3.42 -11.09
CA PRO A 175 12.72 2.21 -11.33
C PRO A 175 12.56 1.33 -10.08
N GLY A 176 11.38 0.73 -9.95
CA GLY A 176 11.03 -0.19 -8.85
C GLY A 176 10.67 0.54 -7.56
N ARG A 177 10.30 1.82 -7.63
CA ARG A 177 9.78 2.60 -6.50
C ARG A 177 8.28 2.81 -6.65
N GLU A 178 7.55 1.71 -6.75
CA GLU A 178 6.10 1.71 -6.90
C GLU A 178 5.41 2.39 -5.70
N LEU A 179 4.28 3.02 -5.99
CA LEU A 179 3.37 3.51 -4.95
C LEU A 179 2.67 2.31 -4.32
N ARG A 180 2.39 2.39 -3.01
CA ARG A 180 1.52 1.41 -2.35
C ARG A 180 0.15 1.41 -3.03
N GLY A 181 -0.42 0.24 -3.26
CA GLY A 181 -1.75 0.10 -3.83
C GLY A 181 -2.80 0.80 -2.97
N GLY A 182 -3.69 1.54 -3.64
CA GLY A 182 -4.66 2.42 -2.98
C GLY A 182 -4.16 3.82 -2.65
N THR A 183 -2.88 4.15 -2.95
CA THR A 183 -2.43 5.54 -2.96
C THR A 183 -3.15 6.27 -4.08
N THR A 184 -4.00 7.23 -3.72
CA THR A 184 -4.76 8.05 -4.67
C THR A 184 -4.24 9.48 -4.71
N HIS A 185 -3.35 9.88 -3.81
CA HIS A 185 -2.85 11.24 -3.70
C HIS A 185 -1.35 11.29 -3.38
N VAL A 186 -0.69 12.38 -3.79
CA VAL A 186 0.71 12.65 -3.48
C VAL A 186 0.84 14.00 -2.77
N GLY A 187 1.42 13.99 -1.58
CA GLY A 187 1.85 15.18 -0.85
C GLY A 187 3.33 15.46 -1.04
N PHE A 188 3.72 16.73 -1.00
CA PHE A 188 5.13 17.16 -1.15
C PHE A 188 5.63 17.77 0.15
N SER A 189 6.69 17.21 0.73
CA SER A 189 7.32 17.83 1.89
C SER A 189 8.41 18.81 1.48
N VAL A 190 8.14 20.10 1.64
CA VAL A 190 9.05 21.20 1.34
C VAL A 190 9.47 21.84 2.66
N ASP A 191 10.78 21.90 2.92
CA ASP A 191 11.36 22.50 4.13
C ASP A 191 10.81 21.96 5.47
N GLY A 192 10.41 20.69 5.47
CA GLY A 192 9.89 20.00 6.66
C GLY A 192 8.38 20.15 6.86
N GLU A 193 7.70 20.90 5.99
CA GLU A 193 6.24 21.06 5.99
C GLU A 193 5.64 20.39 4.75
N LEU A 194 4.39 19.95 4.83
CA LEU A 194 3.65 19.52 3.65
C LEU A 194 3.23 20.75 2.86
N ALA A 195 3.43 20.75 1.54
CA ALA A 195 2.92 21.78 0.65
C ALA A 195 1.39 21.92 0.80
N GLY A 196 0.87 23.12 0.56
CA GLY A 196 -0.55 23.45 0.74
C GLY A 196 -1.49 22.76 -0.26
N ILE A 197 -0.98 21.89 -1.12
CA ILE A 197 -1.78 21.11 -2.08
C ILE A 197 -1.36 19.65 -2.09
N VAL A 198 -2.33 18.79 -2.35
CA VAL A 198 -2.15 17.34 -2.47
C VAL A 198 -2.86 16.86 -3.75
N PRO A 199 -2.15 16.77 -4.89
CA PRO A 199 -2.74 16.28 -6.13
C PRO A 199 -3.12 14.81 -6.08
N ALA A 200 -4.16 14.46 -6.85
CA ALA A 200 -4.56 13.09 -7.09
C ALA A 200 -3.60 12.39 -8.08
N VAL A 201 -3.49 11.07 -7.96
CA VAL A 201 -2.79 10.19 -8.88
C VAL A 201 -3.73 9.87 -10.04
N GLU A 202 -3.34 10.29 -11.25
CA GLU A 202 -4.11 10.06 -12.48
C GLU A 202 -3.67 8.79 -13.19
N ALA A 203 -2.35 8.55 -13.24
CA ALA A 203 -1.78 7.37 -13.87
C ALA A 203 -0.41 7.03 -13.29
N VAL A 204 -0.04 5.74 -13.38
CA VAL A 204 1.28 5.24 -13.00
C VAL A 204 1.87 4.48 -14.19
N HIS A 205 3.09 4.85 -14.59
CA HIS A 205 3.83 4.22 -15.67
C HIS A 205 5.18 3.75 -15.15
N THR A 206 5.43 2.45 -15.19
CA THR A 206 6.69 1.86 -14.72
C THR A 206 7.66 1.63 -15.88
N GLY A 207 8.96 1.76 -15.62
CA GLY A 207 10.01 1.45 -16.59
C GLY A 207 9.94 2.26 -17.89
N VAL A 208 9.55 3.53 -17.81
CA VAL A 208 9.49 4.45 -18.96
C VAL A 208 10.90 4.85 -19.35
N ARG A 209 11.27 4.63 -20.61
CA ARG A 209 12.56 5.08 -21.16
C ARG A 209 12.47 6.52 -21.61
N PHE A 210 13.36 7.38 -21.11
CA PHE A 210 13.37 8.81 -21.44
C PHE A 210 14.22 9.06 -22.68
N THR A 211 13.56 9.10 -23.84
CA THR A 211 14.16 9.40 -25.16
C THR A 211 13.11 10.07 -26.04
N ALA A 212 13.52 10.87 -27.04
CA ALA A 212 12.59 11.49 -27.99
C ALA A 212 11.69 10.46 -28.68
N ALA A 213 12.26 9.34 -29.14
CA ALA A 213 11.50 8.25 -29.77
C ALA A 213 10.45 7.59 -28.83
N SER A 214 10.70 7.59 -27.52
CA SER A 214 9.74 7.10 -26.53
C SER A 214 8.59 8.10 -26.34
N ALA A 215 8.90 9.40 -26.33
CA ALA A 215 7.88 10.45 -26.30
C ALA A 215 6.99 10.38 -27.56
N ASP A 216 7.58 10.27 -28.76
CA ASP A 216 6.84 10.11 -30.03
C ASP A 216 5.87 8.93 -29.97
N ARG A 217 6.36 7.76 -29.54
CA ARG A 217 5.55 6.56 -29.38
C ARG A 217 4.39 6.76 -28.39
N HIS A 218 4.61 7.47 -27.29
CA HIS A 218 3.55 7.76 -26.34
C HIS A 218 2.50 8.72 -26.91
N ARG A 219 2.89 9.71 -27.73
CA ARG A 219 1.91 10.57 -28.44
C ARG A 219 1.08 9.75 -29.44
N GLU A 220 1.70 8.85 -30.21
CA GLU A 220 0.99 7.94 -31.12
C GLU A 220 -0.03 7.04 -30.39
N GLN A 221 0.22 6.74 -29.11
CA GLN A 221 -0.68 5.97 -28.24
C GLN A 221 -1.73 6.84 -27.53
N GLY A 222 -1.81 8.14 -27.83
CA GLY A 222 -2.71 9.10 -27.18
C GLY A 222 -2.32 9.47 -25.76
N ARG A 223 -1.07 9.23 -25.34
CA ARG A 223 -0.55 9.52 -24.00
C ARG A 223 0.25 10.83 -23.98
N GLU A 224 -0.40 11.91 -24.40
CA GLU A 224 0.21 13.23 -24.59
C GLU A 224 0.90 13.76 -23.33
N GLN A 225 0.28 13.61 -22.16
CA GLN A 225 0.85 14.08 -20.88
C GLN A 225 2.15 13.35 -20.54
N LEU A 226 2.23 12.03 -20.72
CA LEU A 226 3.46 11.27 -20.50
C LEU A 226 4.57 11.67 -21.48
N ALA A 227 4.22 11.89 -22.75
CA ALA A 227 5.18 12.36 -23.74
C ALA A 227 5.74 13.76 -23.38
N ALA A 228 4.86 14.69 -22.97
CA ALA A 228 5.25 16.03 -22.54
C ALA A 228 6.18 16.01 -21.30
N VAL A 229 5.92 15.11 -20.35
CA VAL A 229 6.82 14.88 -19.20
C VAL A 229 8.22 14.45 -19.65
N ILE A 230 8.32 13.53 -20.62
CA ILE A 230 9.60 13.08 -21.16
C ILE A 230 10.32 14.24 -21.84
N ASP A 231 9.66 14.93 -22.77
CA ASP A 231 10.25 16.05 -23.53
C ASP A 231 10.76 17.15 -22.60
N THR A 232 9.94 17.56 -21.64
CA THR A 232 10.27 18.63 -20.69
C THR A 232 11.47 18.24 -19.82
N SER A 233 11.48 16.99 -19.32
CA SER A 233 12.58 16.51 -18.45
C SER A 233 13.92 16.39 -19.19
N LEU A 234 13.88 16.05 -20.48
CA LEU A 234 15.08 15.99 -21.33
C LEU A 234 15.58 17.39 -21.70
N ALA A 235 14.66 18.30 -22.06
CA ALA A 235 14.98 19.69 -22.39
C ALA A 235 15.58 20.46 -21.19
N ASP A 236 15.04 20.22 -19.99
CA ASP A 236 15.53 20.84 -18.75
C ASP A 236 16.78 20.14 -18.18
N HIS A 237 17.23 19.04 -18.79
CA HIS A 237 18.32 18.18 -18.31
C HIS A 237 18.15 17.68 -16.86
N THR A 238 16.89 17.55 -16.39
CA THR A 238 16.59 17.01 -15.07
C THR A 238 16.70 15.48 -15.03
N ARG A 239 16.62 14.84 -16.20
CA ARG A 239 16.71 13.39 -16.38
C ARG A 239 17.72 13.04 -17.48
N THR A 240 18.31 11.85 -17.35
CA THR A 240 19.32 11.35 -18.28
C THR A 240 18.65 10.70 -19.48
N GLU A 241 19.03 11.12 -20.69
CA GLU A 241 18.57 10.48 -21.92
C GLU A 241 18.94 8.98 -21.94
N GLY A 242 18.00 8.13 -22.33
CA GLY A 242 18.13 6.67 -22.41
C GLY A 242 17.88 5.93 -21.09
N ALA A 243 17.84 6.63 -19.95
CA ALA A 243 17.58 6.01 -18.65
C ALA A 243 16.10 5.60 -18.50
N LEU A 244 15.87 4.63 -17.60
CA LEU A 244 14.54 4.17 -17.22
C LEU A 244 14.10 4.87 -15.94
N TYR A 245 12.83 5.25 -15.87
CA TYR A 245 12.20 5.86 -14.71
C TYR A 245 10.77 5.34 -14.52
N ASP A 246 10.28 5.41 -13.29
CA ASP A 246 8.84 5.30 -13.04
C ASP A 246 8.25 6.71 -12.98
N VAL A 247 7.08 6.90 -13.61
CA VAL A 247 6.40 8.19 -13.75
C VAL A 247 5.00 8.07 -13.16
N VAL A 248 4.69 8.93 -12.20
CA VAL A 248 3.35 9.10 -11.64
C VAL A 248 2.79 10.41 -12.17
N LEU A 249 1.75 10.35 -13.00
CA LEU A 249 1.02 11.51 -13.47
C LEU A 249 0.04 11.96 -12.39
N LEU A 250 -0.01 13.27 -12.17
CA LEU A 250 -0.74 13.90 -11.08
C LEU A 250 -1.67 14.99 -11.63
N SER A 251 -2.82 15.15 -10.99
CA SER A 251 -3.75 16.23 -11.30
C SER A 251 -3.07 17.59 -11.16
N ALA A 252 -3.46 18.55 -11.98
CA ALA A 252 -2.85 19.88 -11.96
C ALA A 252 -3.12 20.63 -10.63
N PRO A 253 -2.29 21.62 -10.23
CA PRO A 253 -2.39 22.27 -8.91
C PRO A 253 -3.75 22.85 -8.53
N TRP A 254 -4.58 23.18 -9.51
CA TRP A 254 -5.90 23.81 -9.35
C TRP A 254 -7.04 22.97 -9.92
N ASP A 255 -6.74 21.74 -10.31
CA ASP A 255 -7.75 20.82 -10.81
C ASP A 255 -8.65 20.31 -9.68
N GLU A 256 -9.86 19.85 -10.02
CA GLU A 256 -10.84 19.34 -9.05
C GLU A 256 -10.31 18.12 -8.28
N GLY A 257 -9.45 17.32 -8.92
CA GLY A 257 -8.74 16.21 -8.26
C GLY A 257 -7.69 16.64 -7.24
N THR A 258 -7.27 17.90 -7.22
CA THR A 258 -6.22 18.39 -6.33
C THR A 258 -6.80 18.99 -5.06
N VAL A 259 -6.48 18.37 -3.92
CA VAL A 259 -6.93 18.84 -2.62
C VAL A 259 -6.13 20.05 -2.17
N GLN A 260 -6.84 21.13 -1.87
CA GLN A 260 -6.28 22.35 -1.29
C GLN A 260 -6.30 22.25 0.24
N LEU A 261 -5.13 22.31 0.87
CA LEU A 261 -4.96 22.39 2.33
C LEU A 261 -4.83 23.84 2.81
N GLY A 262 -4.61 24.80 1.90
CA GLY A 262 -4.52 26.23 2.21
C GLY A 262 -3.15 26.64 2.75
N ALA A 263 -2.77 26.20 3.95
CA ALA A 263 -1.45 26.45 4.56
C ALA A 263 -0.63 25.17 4.67
N GLY A 264 0.70 25.30 4.73
CA GLY A 264 1.58 24.14 4.87
C GLY A 264 1.34 23.38 6.17
N VAL A 265 1.21 22.05 6.10
CA VAL A 265 0.94 21.21 7.28
C VAL A 265 2.26 20.77 7.90
N ALA A 266 2.61 21.34 9.05
CA ALA A 266 3.80 20.93 9.81
C ALA A 266 3.70 19.46 10.29
N ASP A 267 4.83 18.74 10.29
CA ASP A 267 4.88 17.39 10.88
C ASP A 267 4.68 17.50 12.40
N SER A 268 3.53 17.02 12.89
CA SER A 268 3.24 16.91 14.32
C SER A 268 3.93 15.69 14.92
N GLY A 269 5.26 15.65 14.86
CA GLY A 269 6.05 14.62 15.52
C GLY A 269 5.82 14.68 17.04
N VAL A 270 5.50 13.52 17.65
CA VAL A 270 5.29 13.34 19.10
C VAL A 270 6.52 13.73 19.95
N THR A 271 7.67 14.00 19.34
CA THR A 271 8.96 14.14 20.01
C THR A 271 9.71 15.43 19.70
N GLY A 272 9.05 16.59 19.57
CA GLY A 272 9.69 17.93 19.68
C GLY A 272 10.85 18.27 18.73
N ARG A 273 11.21 17.37 17.80
CA ARG A 273 12.24 17.54 16.78
C ARG A 273 11.54 17.57 15.43
N ARG A 274 11.80 18.62 14.64
CA ARG A 274 11.34 18.75 13.25
C ARG A 274 12.05 17.71 12.37
N GLY A 275 11.67 16.44 12.48
CA GLY A 275 11.94 15.46 11.43
C GLY A 275 11.04 15.79 10.25
N GLY A 276 11.56 15.89 9.03
CA GLY A 276 10.69 16.13 7.88
C GLY A 276 9.79 14.92 7.60
N TRP A 277 8.58 15.17 7.10
CA TRP A 277 7.57 14.15 6.74
C TRP A 277 8.11 12.88 6.06
N PRO A 278 9.01 12.92 5.05
CA PRO A 278 9.45 11.71 4.35
C PRO A 278 10.24 10.73 5.24
N GLN A 279 10.83 11.23 6.34
CA GLN A 279 11.62 10.43 7.28
C GLN A 279 10.76 9.88 8.44
N ALA A 280 9.71 10.59 8.85
CA ALA A 280 8.85 10.20 9.96
C ALA A 280 7.57 9.47 9.51
N ARG A 281 6.92 9.92 8.42
CA ARG A 281 5.62 9.43 7.92
C ARG A 281 5.49 9.59 6.40
N ARG A 282 5.97 8.59 5.65
CA ARG A 282 5.84 8.55 4.17
C ARG A 282 4.40 8.41 3.68
N TYR A 283 3.44 8.00 4.53
CA TYR A 283 2.05 7.81 4.14
C TYR A 283 1.13 8.44 5.20
N ALA A 284 0.02 9.03 4.75
CA ALA A 284 -0.97 9.72 5.58
C ALA A 284 -2.39 9.55 5.02
N HIS A 285 -3.39 9.84 5.85
CA HIS A 285 -4.78 9.99 5.40
C HIS A 285 -5.05 11.42 4.95
N LEU A 286 -5.65 11.59 3.78
CA LEU A 286 -6.02 12.89 3.25
C LEU A 286 -6.94 13.66 4.21
N ASP A 287 -7.87 12.97 4.86
CA ASP A 287 -8.79 13.59 5.82
C ASP A 287 -8.08 14.06 7.10
N GLU A 288 -7.03 13.36 7.55
CA GLU A 288 -6.19 13.82 8.66
C GLU A 288 -5.43 15.09 8.26
N LEU A 289 -4.90 15.15 7.03
CA LEU A 289 -4.22 16.34 6.51
C LEU A 289 -5.16 17.54 6.42
N ARG A 290 -6.40 17.32 5.95
CA ARG A 290 -7.46 18.35 5.93
C ARG A 290 -7.80 18.85 7.33
N ALA A 291 -7.97 17.95 8.30
CA ALA A 291 -8.28 18.32 9.68
C ALA A 291 -7.14 19.13 10.34
N GLN A 292 -5.89 18.72 10.11
CA GLN A 292 -4.71 19.42 10.65
C GLN A 292 -4.54 20.81 10.05
N SER A 293 -4.75 20.96 8.74
CA SER A 293 -4.69 22.27 8.08
C SER A 293 -5.73 23.25 8.64
N SER A 294 -6.97 22.79 8.83
CA SER A 294 -8.08 23.59 9.39
C SER A 294 -7.81 24.06 10.82
N THR A 295 -7.17 23.19 11.62
CA THR A 295 -6.79 23.50 13.01
C THR A 295 -5.69 24.57 13.07
N GLN A 296 -4.70 24.49 12.16
CA GLN A 296 -3.62 25.48 12.10
C GLN A 296 -4.08 26.85 11.61
N SER A 297 -5.03 26.89 10.67
CA SER A 297 -5.63 28.16 10.22
C SER A 297 -6.36 28.88 11.35
N SER A 298 -7.06 28.14 12.23
CA SER A 298 -7.77 28.72 13.39
C SER A 298 -6.84 29.21 14.50
N ALA A 299 -5.63 28.66 14.62
CA ALA A 299 -4.66 29.04 15.66
C ALA A 299 -3.79 30.25 15.30
N ARG A 300 -3.83 30.71 14.03
CA ARG A 300 -3.03 31.84 13.52
C ARG A 300 -3.85 33.12 13.26
N GLY A 301 -5.18 33.06 13.43
CA GLY A 301 -6.07 34.23 13.37
C GLY A 301 -6.32 34.83 14.75
#